data_AF-A0A3B1D1F3-F1
#
_entry.id   AF-A0A3B1D1F3-F1
#
_cell.length_a   1.000
_cell.length_b   1.000
_cell.length_c   1.000
_cell.angle_alpha   90.00
_cell.angle_beta   90.00
_cell.angle_gamma   90.00
#
_symmetry.space_group_name_H-M   'P 1'
#
loop_
_entity.id
_entity.type
_entity.pdbx_description
1 polymer ?
#
loop_
_entity_poly.entity_id
_entity_poly.type
_entity_poly.pdbx_seq_one_letter_code
_entity_poly.pdbx_strand_id
1 'polypeptide(L)' 'GQTALHMGDLLPTHAHFNPLWVTAFDNFPLDAIEIKKELEFRGIEEGAWFTFYHDPFIQACRFDEEGNIVEEWKG' A
#
# COMPACT_ATOMS: atom_id res chain seq x y z
N GLY A 1 -8.34 -3.06 -18.92
CA GLY A 1 -7.32 -2.10 -18.50
C GLY A 1 -6.62 -2.62 -17.25
N GLN A 2 -5.70 -1.85 -16.67
CA GLN A 2 -5.12 -2.15 -15.35
C GLN A 2 -5.57 -1.07 -14.35
N THR A 3 -5.64 -1.44 -13.07
CA THR A 3 -5.96 -0.53 -11.97
C THR A 3 -4.68 -0.19 -11.19
N ALA A 4 -4.56 1.06 -10.76
CA ALA A 4 -3.51 1.50 -9.84
C ALA A 4 -4.16 2.14 -8.62
N LEU A 5 -3.65 1.80 -7.43
CA LEU A 5 -4.06 2.33 -6.15
C LEU A 5 -2.93 3.18 -5.58
N HIS A 6 -3.20 4.47 -5.39
CA HIS A 6 -2.26 5.41 -4.79
C HIS A 6 -2.79 5.86 -3.42
N MET A 7 -2.23 5.31 -2.35
CA MET A 7 -2.71 5.54 -0.98
C MET A 7 -2.06 6.76 -0.31
N GLY A 8 -1.15 7.46 -0.99
CA GLY A 8 -0.44 8.62 -0.44
C GLY A 8 0.29 8.29 0.86
N ASP A 9 0.18 9.18 1.86
CA ASP A 9 0.87 9.04 3.14
C ASP A 9 0.30 7.94 4.05
N LEU A 10 -0.86 7.38 3.69
CA LEU A 10 -1.43 6.24 4.40
C LEU A 10 -0.62 4.96 4.18
N LEU A 11 0.07 4.86 3.03
CA LEU A 11 1.00 3.79 2.71
C LEU A 11 2.22 4.41 1.99
N PRO A 12 3.13 5.05 2.74
CA PRO A 12 4.16 5.89 2.14
C PRO A 12 5.22 5.06 1.37
N THR A 13 5.55 3.86 1.86
CA THR A 13 6.49 2.95 1.21
C THR A 13 5.97 1.51 1.26
N HIS A 14 6.50 0.63 0.41
CA HIS A 14 6.15 -0.80 0.37
C HIS A 14 6.34 -1.47 1.73
N ALA A 15 7.33 -1.03 2.51
CA ALA A 15 7.59 -1.56 3.84
C ALA A 15 6.42 -1.30 4.79
N HIS A 16 5.60 -0.28 4.58
CA HIS A 16 4.47 0.04 5.46
C HIS A 16 3.22 -0.81 5.17
N PHE A 17 3.28 -1.85 4.34
CA PHE A 17 2.10 -2.62 3.94
C PHE A 17 1.34 -3.26 5.11
N ASN A 18 2.00 -3.56 6.23
CA ASN A 18 1.27 -4.02 7.41
C ASN A 18 0.34 -2.88 7.92
N PRO A 19 -0.99 -3.10 8.03
CA PRO A 19 -1.91 -2.06 8.47
C PRO A 19 -1.54 -1.45 9.82
N LEU A 20 -0.98 -2.26 10.74
CA LEU A 20 -0.59 -1.82 12.09
C LEU A 20 0.64 -0.91 12.09
N TRP A 21 1.39 -0.83 10.99
CA TRP A 21 2.55 0.05 10.85
C TRP A 21 2.06 1.41 10.37
N VAL A 22 1.58 2.19 11.32
CA VAL A 22 1.16 3.59 11.16
C VAL A 22 2.37 4.52 11.20
N THR A 23 2.16 5.73 10.69
CA THR A 23 3.17 6.79 10.71
C THR A 23 3.08 7.63 12.00
N ALA A 24 4.15 8.35 12.34
CA ALA A 24 4.16 9.20 13.53
C ALA A 24 3.26 10.45 13.40
N PHE A 25 2.79 10.77 12.19
CA PHE A 25 1.97 11.93 11.88
C PHE A 25 0.48 11.61 11.72
N ASP A 26 0.08 10.33 11.89
CA ASP A 26 -1.33 9.94 11.91
C ASP A 26 -2.03 10.50 13.15
N ASN A 27 -2.93 11.46 12.94
CA ASN A 27 -3.73 12.06 14.02
C ASN A 27 -4.73 11.08 14.64
N PHE A 28 -5.19 10.11 13.84
CA PHE A 28 -6.18 9.11 14.21
C PHE A 28 -5.68 7.70 13.81
N PRO A 29 -4.72 7.13 14.55
CA PRO A 29 -4.02 5.92 14.12
C PRO A 29 -4.93 4.69 14.00
N LEU A 30 -5.97 4.59 14.82
CA LEU A 30 -6.94 3.49 14.71
C LEU A 30 -7.79 3.61 13.44
N ASP A 31 -8.19 4.82 13.07
CA ASP A 31 -8.94 5.05 11.82
C ASP A 31 -8.05 4.78 10.61
N ALA A 32 -6.76 5.18 10.66
CA ALA A 32 -5.78 4.89 9.61
C ALA A 32 -5.60 3.39 9.40
N ILE A 33 -5.52 2.60 10.48
CA ILE A 33 -5.43 1.12 10.42
C ILE A 33 -6.65 0.54 9.71
N GLU A 34 -7.86 0.98 10.05
CA GLU A 34 -9.09 0.44 9.46
C GLU A 34 -9.21 0.80 7.97
N ILE A 35 -8.87 2.04 7.60
CA ILE A 35 -8.86 2.48 6.20
C ILE A 35 -7.78 1.73 5.40
N LYS A 36 -6.57 1.52 5.96
CA LYS A 36 -5.51 0.72 5.32
C LYS A 36 -6.00 -0.69 5.01
N LYS A 37 -6.56 -1.39 5.99
CA LYS A 37 -7.09 -2.76 5.78
C LYS A 37 -8.11 -2.82 4.65
N GLU A 38 -9.05 -1.87 4.61
CA GLU A 38 -10.07 -1.83 3.56
C GLU A 38 -9.43 -1.64 2.18
N LEU A 39 -8.52 -0.66 2.04
CA LEU A 39 -7.89 -0.33 0.77
C LEU A 39 -6.89 -1.39 0.30
N GLU A 40 -6.11 -1.97 1.21
CA GLU A 40 -5.18 -3.06 0.92
C GLU A 40 -5.94 -4.30 0.44
N PHE A 41 -7.00 -4.71 1.15
CA PHE A 41 -7.84 -5.84 0.75
C PHE A 41 -8.44 -5.61 -0.65
N ARG A 42 -9.05 -4.45 -0.88
CA ARG A 42 -9.63 -4.10 -2.18
C ARG A 42 -8.58 -4.03 -3.28
N GLY A 43 -7.42 -3.46 -2.99
CA GLY A 43 -6.31 -3.36 -3.95
C GLY A 43 -5.78 -4.74 -4.36
N ILE A 44 -5.67 -5.68 -3.41
CA ILE A 44 -5.32 -7.07 -3.69
C ILE A 44 -6.41 -7.74 -4.54
N GLU A 45 -7.68 -7.65 -4.13
CA GLU A 45 -8.82 -8.28 -4.83
C GLU A 45 -8.94 -7.79 -6.29
N GLU A 46 -8.72 -6.50 -6.53
CA GLU A 46 -8.76 -5.88 -7.87
C GLU A 46 -7.49 -6.15 -8.70
N GLY A 47 -6.45 -6.77 -8.12
CA GLY A 47 -5.14 -6.95 -8.76
C GLY A 47 -4.48 -5.62 -9.09
N ALA A 48 -4.67 -4.61 -8.24
CA ALA A 48 -4.20 -3.25 -8.44
C ALA A 48 -2.69 -3.13 -8.25
N TRP A 49 -2.07 -2.23 -9.01
CA TRP A 49 -0.71 -1.77 -8.74
C TRP A 49 -0.74 -0.77 -7.59
N PHE A 50 -0.10 -1.08 -6.47
CA PHE A 50 0.17 -0.13 -5.41
C PHE A 50 1.32 0.76 -5.86
N THR A 51 1.13 2.08 -5.80
CA THR A 51 2.10 3.06 -6.29
C THR A 51 2.61 3.94 -5.16
N PHE A 52 3.90 4.25 -5.17
CA PHE A 52 4.56 4.95 -4.08
C PHE A 52 5.34 6.15 -4.59
N TYR A 53 5.29 7.25 -3.82
CA TYR A 53 6.03 8.47 -4.14
C TYR A 53 7.11 8.80 -3.09
N HIS A 54 7.00 8.24 -1.88
CA HIS A 54 8.04 8.34 -0.84
C HIS A 54 8.98 7.13 -0.81
N ASP A 55 8.69 6.10 -1.59
CA ASP A 55 9.51 4.89 -1.62
C ASP A 55 10.71 5.08 -2.57
N PRO A 56 11.95 5.05 -2.05
CA PRO A 56 13.13 5.26 -2.89
C PRO A 56 13.53 4.01 -3.70
N PHE A 57 12.91 2.86 -3.44
CA PHE A 57 13.29 1.57 -4.04
C PHE A 57 12.21 0.99 -4.95
N ILE A 58 10.93 1.13 -4.57
CA ILE A 58 9.79 0.52 -5.28
C ILE A 58 8.85 1.62 -5.79
N GLN A 59 8.76 1.79 -7.10
CA GLN A 59 7.84 2.77 -7.71
C GLN A 59 6.39 2.27 -7.67
N ALA A 60 6.21 0.99 -8.02
CA ALA A 60 4.93 0.30 -7.91
C ALA A 60 5.14 -1.20 -7.76
N CYS A 61 4.23 -1.85 -7.02
CA CYS A 61 4.22 -3.31 -6.89
C CYS A 61 2.81 -3.86 -6.70
N ARG A 62 2.69 -5.18 -6.77
CA ARG A 62 1.52 -5.93 -6.33
C ARG A 62 1.88 -6.76 -5.11
N PHE A 63 0.93 -6.86 -4.19
CA PHE A 63 1.05 -7.68 -2.99
C PHE A 63 0.15 -8.92 -3.06
N ASP A 64 0.55 -9.97 -2.35
CA ASP A 64 -0.37 -11.05 -1.96
C ASP A 64 -1.09 -10.72 -0.64
N GLU A 65 -1.94 -11.63 -0.16
CA GLU A 65 -2.73 -11.46 1.07
C GLU A 65 -1.86 -11.35 2.33
N GLU A 66 -0.65 -11.91 2.30
CA GLU A 66 0.33 -11.85 3.38
C GLU A 66 1.21 -10.58 3.32
N GLY A 67 1.08 -9.77 2.27
CA GLY A 67 1.84 -8.55 2.07
C GLY A 67 3.23 -8.74 1.47
N ASN A 68 3.50 -9.89 0.85
CA ASN A 68 4.70 -10.10 0.07
C ASN A 68 4.55 -9.47 -1.32
N ILE A 69 5.64 -8.92 -1.85
CA ILE A 69 5.68 -8.41 -3.21
C ILE A 69 5.71 -9.59 -4.19
N VAL A 70 4.67 -9.71 -5.02
CA VAL A 70 4.57 -10.74 -6.07
C VAL A 70 4.95 -10.23 -7.45
N GLU A 71 4.87 -8.93 -7.67
CA GLU A 71 5.23 -8.28 -8.93
C GLU A 71 5.74 -6.86 -8.66
N GLU A 72 6.84 -6.46 -9.29
CA GLU A 72 7.44 -5.13 -9.16
C GLU A 72 7.52 -4.45 -10.53
N TRP A 73 7.13 -3.19 -10.60
CA TRP A 73 7.27 -2.38 -11.80
C TRP A 73 8.73 -1.95 -12.01
N LYS A 74 9.31 -2.27 -13.17
CA LYS A 74 10.73 -1.99 -13.48
C LYS A 74 10.99 -0.83 -14.45
N GLY A 75 9.93 -0.17 -14.95
CA GLY A 75 10.06 0.87 -15.99
C GLY A 75 10.04 0.31 -17.40
#